data_AF-A0A443ITZ9-F1
#
_entry.id   AF-A0A443ITZ9-F1
#
_cell.length_a   1.000
_cell.length_b   1.000
_cell.length_c   1.000
_cell.angle_alpha   90.00
_cell.angle_beta   90.00
_cell.angle_gamma   90.00
#
_symmetry.space_group_name_H-M   'P 1'
#
loop_
_entity.id
_entity.type
_entity.pdbx_description
1 polymer ?
#
loop_
_entity_poly.entity_id
_entity_poly.type
_entity_poly.pdbx_seq_one_letter_code
_entity_poly.pdbx_strand_id
1 'polypeptide(L)'
;MRWIILSQSITILGSSLVFPFYLIFIKEVGGGFLQYGISYGLFTISSAFVHVMVGRLSDRMGRKLFLLINSWGMSVLLLFFPLVIHVWQVYILQVLLGAAGAMQKTSEKAMLGDFTSQSNRGAAIGYYHFWTSVFAGAAVMLGGLIIDLFTIDIIFYISSFILFLSGFFILKIKERNYG
;
A
#
# COMPACT_ATOMS: atom_id res chain seq x y z
N MET A 1 17.70 7.54 -3.50
CA MET A 1 17.35 6.25 -2.86
C MET A 1 16.90 6.38 -1.40
N ARG A 2 17.61 7.09 -0.50
CA ARG A 2 17.23 7.15 0.94
C ARG A 2 15.74 7.47 1.22
N TRP A 3 15.19 8.48 0.55
CA TRP A 3 13.80 8.89 0.74
C TRP A 3 12.79 7.90 0.13
N ILE A 4 13.19 7.17 -0.91
CA ILE A 4 12.38 6.09 -1.48
C ILE A 4 12.31 4.95 -0.48
N ILE A 5 13.46 4.49 0.02
CA ILE A 5 13.52 3.43 1.04
C ILE A 5 12.68 3.83 2.25
N LEU A 6 12.91 5.01 2.82
CA LEU A 6 12.20 5.44 4.02
C LEU A 6 10.68 5.54 3.78
N SER A 7 10.25 6.25 2.73
CA SER A 7 8.81 6.40 2.47
C SER A 7 8.13 5.07 2.18
N GLN A 8 8.74 4.21 1.35
CA GLN A 8 8.12 2.93 1.00
C GLN A 8 8.15 1.93 2.16
N SER A 9 9.18 1.95 3.01
CA SER A 9 9.19 1.20 4.27
C SER A 9 8.02 1.63 5.18
N ILE A 10 7.74 2.93 5.30
CA ILE A 10 6.60 3.43 6.08
C ILE A 10 5.27 3.04 5.40
N THR A 11 5.17 3.13 4.07
CA THR A 11 3.99 2.69 3.31
C THR A 11 3.70 1.20 3.52
N ILE A 12 4.75 0.37 3.50
CA ILE A 12 4.64 -1.06 3.70
C ILE A 12 4.30 -1.38 5.15
N LEU A 13 4.86 -0.66 6.13
CA LEU A 13 4.46 -0.79 7.53
C LEU A 13 2.96 -0.52 7.71
N GLY A 14 2.43 0.55 7.10
CA GLY A 14 1.00 0.86 7.14
C GLY A 14 0.14 -0.22 6.45
N SER A 15 0.53 -0.69 5.28
CA SER A 15 -0.23 -1.71 4.54
C SER A 15 -0.19 -3.09 5.21
N SER A 16 0.96 -3.51 5.73
CA SER A 16 1.18 -4.82 6.35
C SER A 16 0.52 -4.97 7.71
N LEU A 17 0.15 -3.87 8.38
CA LEU A 17 -0.66 -3.91 9.59
C LEU A 17 -2.08 -4.45 9.35
N VAL A 18 -2.63 -4.27 8.14
CA VAL A 18 -4.03 -4.64 7.82
C VAL A 18 -4.09 -5.97 7.09
N PHE A 19 -3.26 -6.14 6.05
CA PHE A 19 -3.48 -7.16 5.02
C PHE A 19 -3.49 -8.61 5.53
N PRO A 20 -2.60 -9.04 6.45
CA PRO A 20 -2.64 -10.41 7.00
C PRO A 20 -3.90 -10.72 7.81
N PHE A 21 -4.51 -9.69 8.40
CA PHE A 21 -5.68 -9.82 9.28
C PHE A 21 -6.99 -9.53 8.55
N TYR A 22 -6.92 -9.16 7.27
CA TYR A 22 -8.09 -8.76 6.47
C TYR A 22 -9.22 -9.80 6.43
N LEU A 23 -8.90 -11.10 6.44
CA LEU A 23 -9.91 -12.16 6.51
C LEU A 23 -10.71 -12.13 7.83
N ILE A 24 -10.07 -11.76 8.95
CA ILE A 24 -10.74 -11.64 10.25
C ILE A 24 -11.79 -10.53 10.16
N PHE A 25 -11.42 -9.37 9.59
CA PHE A 25 -12.35 -8.26 9.38
C PHE A 25 -13.55 -8.67 8.51
N ILE A 26 -13.32 -9.40 7.41
CA ILE A 26 -14.41 -9.94 6.58
C ILE A 26 -15.37 -10.81 7.40
N LYS A 27 -14.87 -11.63 8.33
CA LYS A 27 -15.72 -12.47 9.19
C LYS A 27 -16.53 -11.64 10.18
N GLU A 28 -15.95 -10.58 10.75
CA GLU A 28 -16.65 -9.70 11.70
C GLU A 28 -17.83 -8.97 11.05
N VAL A 29 -17.71 -8.54 9.79
CA VAL A 29 -18.80 -7.91 9.04
C VAL A 29 -19.80 -8.90 8.42
N GLY A 30 -19.81 -10.15 8.90
CA GLY A 30 -20.76 -11.21 8.52
C GLY A 30 -20.41 -11.97 7.23
N GLY A 31 -19.18 -11.83 6.73
CA GLY A 31 -18.67 -12.56 5.57
C GLY A 31 -17.98 -13.89 5.91
N GLY A 32 -17.44 -14.54 4.88
CA GLY A 32 -16.67 -15.77 5.00
C GLY A 32 -15.61 -15.87 3.89
N PHE A 33 -15.13 -17.10 3.62
CA PHE A 33 -14.07 -17.33 2.64
C PHE A 33 -14.45 -16.92 1.22
N LEU A 34 -15.72 -17.11 0.81
CA LEU A 34 -16.19 -16.71 -0.50
C LEU A 34 -16.14 -15.18 -0.67
N GLN A 35 -16.63 -14.45 0.34
CA GLN A 35 -16.64 -13.00 0.35
C GLN A 35 -15.23 -12.42 0.36
N TYR A 36 -14.32 -13.02 1.15
CA TYR A 36 -12.90 -12.71 1.11
C TYR A 36 -12.32 -12.92 -0.29
N GLY A 37 -12.59 -14.08 -0.91
CA GLY A 37 -12.10 -14.42 -2.25
C GLY A 37 -12.60 -13.48 -3.33
N ILE A 38 -13.91 -13.18 -3.34
CA ILE A 38 -14.51 -12.20 -4.25
C ILE A 38 -13.88 -10.82 -4.05
N SER A 39 -13.81 -10.38 -2.80
CA SER A 39 -13.28 -9.06 -2.46
C SER A 39 -11.82 -8.90 -2.86
N TYR A 40 -10.98 -9.88 -2.54
CA TYR A 40 -9.57 -9.87 -2.94
C TYR A 40 -9.41 -10.02 -4.45
N GLY A 41 -10.28 -10.79 -5.11
CA GLY A 41 -10.37 -10.86 -6.57
C GLY A 41 -10.70 -9.50 -7.22
N LEU A 42 -11.65 -8.75 -6.65
CA LEU A 42 -11.97 -7.40 -7.12
C LEU A 42 -10.78 -6.44 -6.96
N PHE A 43 -10.05 -6.54 -5.86
CA PHE A 43 -8.79 -5.81 -5.66
C PHE A 43 -7.78 -6.13 -6.78
N THR A 44 -7.55 -7.40 -7.11
CA THR A 44 -6.54 -7.79 -8.11
C THR A 44 -6.97 -7.45 -9.54
N ILE A 45 -8.24 -7.64 -9.88
CA ILE A 45 -8.80 -7.30 -11.20
C ILE A 45 -8.73 -5.79 -11.42
N SER A 46 -9.19 -4.98 -10.46
CA SER A 46 -9.10 -3.52 -10.55
C SER A 46 -7.64 -3.04 -10.65
N SER A 47 -6.74 -3.64 -9.86
CA SER A 47 -5.30 -3.37 -9.95
C SER A 47 -4.75 -3.64 -11.35
N ALA A 48 -5.16 -4.73 -12.00
CA ALA A 48 -4.64 -5.12 -13.32
C ALA A 48 -4.90 -4.04 -14.38
N PHE A 49 -6.11 -3.47 -14.43
CA PHE A 49 -6.43 -2.38 -15.36
C PHE A 49 -5.62 -1.12 -15.05
N VAL A 50 -5.49 -0.79 -13.76
CA VAL A 50 -4.78 0.41 -13.33
C VAL A 50 -3.27 0.29 -13.53
N HIS A 51 -2.67 -0.90 -13.42
CA HIS A 51 -1.25 -1.12 -13.72
C HIS A 51 -0.89 -0.68 -15.15
N VAL A 52 -1.71 -1.05 -16.14
CA VAL A 52 -1.50 -0.68 -17.55
C VAL A 52 -1.59 0.83 -17.75
N MET A 53 -2.59 1.45 -17.13
CA MET A 53 -2.81 2.90 -17.22
C MET A 53 -1.68 3.68 -16.55
N VAL A 54 -1.34 3.32 -15.30
CA VAL A 54 -0.31 3.99 -14.52
C VAL A 54 1.05 3.86 -15.17
N GLY A 55 1.42 2.71 -15.71
CA GLY A 55 2.74 2.54 -16.34
C GLY A 55 3.02 3.59 -17.42
N ARG A 56 2.01 3.92 -18.24
CA ARG A 56 2.12 4.95 -19.28
C ARG A 56 2.07 6.38 -18.71
N LEU A 57 1.19 6.62 -17.73
CA LEU A 57 1.00 7.95 -17.16
C LEU A 57 2.14 8.35 -16.22
N SER A 58 2.72 7.41 -15.46
CA SER A 58 3.82 7.66 -14.53
C SER A 58 5.09 8.11 -15.22
N ASP A 59 5.31 7.68 -16.46
CA ASP A 59 6.45 8.13 -17.26
C ASP A 59 6.29 9.58 -17.74
N ARG A 60 5.05 10.09 -17.85
CA ARG A 60 4.77 11.46 -18.31
C ARG A 60 4.54 12.45 -17.16
N MET A 61 3.84 12.02 -16.12
CA MET A 61 3.39 12.87 -15.01
C MET A 61 4.32 12.79 -13.78
N GLY A 62 5.33 11.94 -13.82
CA GLY A 62 6.18 11.61 -12.68
C GLY A 62 5.63 10.46 -11.85
N ARG A 63 6.54 9.63 -11.33
CA ARG A 63 6.28 8.44 -10.52
C ARG A 63 5.88 8.81 -9.08
N LYS A 64 6.41 9.92 -8.57
CA LYS A 64 6.14 10.49 -7.25
C LYS A 64 4.68 10.84 -7.06
N LEU A 65 4.03 11.40 -8.09
CA LEU A 65 2.61 11.76 -8.02
C LEU A 65 1.75 10.53 -7.68
N PHE A 66 1.98 9.41 -8.36
CA PHE A 66 1.24 8.17 -8.13
C PHE A 66 1.54 7.54 -6.78
N LEU A 67 2.78 7.67 -6.27
CA LEU A 67 3.10 7.28 -4.89
C LEU A 67 2.32 8.12 -3.86
N LEU A 68 2.17 9.43 -4.09
CA LEU A 68 1.38 10.32 -3.21
C LEU A 68 -0.11 9.98 -3.27
N ILE A 69 -0.67 9.81 -4.47
CA ILE A 69 -2.08 9.44 -4.65
C ILE A 69 -2.37 8.12 -3.94
N ASN A 70 -1.48 7.13 -4.05
CA ASN A 70 -1.63 5.91 -3.27
C ASN A 70 -1.59 6.19 -1.77
N SER A 71 -0.54 6.85 -1.27
CA SER A 71 -0.31 7.00 0.16
C SER A 71 -1.48 7.70 0.86
N TRP A 72 -1.90 8.85 0.32
CA TRP A 72 -3.02 9.61 0.88
C TRP A 72 -4.37 9.01 0.52
N GLY A 73 -4.53 8.45 -0.68
CA GLY A 73 -5.74 7.74 -1.07
C GLY A 73 -6.02 6.54 -0.18
N MET A 74 -5.04 5.67 0.02
CA MET A 74 -5.16 4.54 0.95
C MET A 74 -5.40 5.02 2.39
N SER A 75 -4.72 6.07 2.84
CA SER A 75 -4.97 6.64 4.17
C SER A 75 -6.45 6.98 4.37
N VAL A 76 -7.06 7.69 3.42
CA VAL A 76 -8.48 8.03 3.46
C VAL A 76 -9.36 6.79 3.35
N LEU A 77 -9.07 5.87 2.42
CA LEU A 77 -9.86 4.65 2.21
C LEU A 77 -9.89 3.75 3.46
N LEU A 78 -8.77 3.64 4.19
CA LEU A 78 -8.71 2.83 5.40
C LEU A 78 -9.58 3.39 6.54
N LEU A 79 -9.86 4.70 6.58
CA LEU A 79 -10.78 5.28 7.58
C LEU A 79 -12.24 4.82 7.40
N PHE A 80 -12.60 4.34 6.21
CA PHE A 80 -13.94 3.83 5.94
C PHE A 80 -14.14 2.37 6.37
N PHE A 81 -13.07 1.61 6.60
CA PHE A 81 -13.18 0.20 6.98
C PHE A 81 -13.94 0.01 8.32
N PRO A 82 -13.61 0.72 9.41
CA PRO A 82 -14.37 0.62 10.65
C PRO A 82 -15.85 1.06 10.56
N LEU A 83 -16.24 1.73 9.47
CA LEU A 83 -17.62 2.16 9.23
C LEU A 83 -18.43 1.13 8.42
N VAL A 84 -17.80 0.03 8.01
CA VAL A 84 -18.45 -1.02 7.23
C VAL A 84 -19.41 -1.81 8.11
N ILE A 85 -20.64 -1.91 7.64
CA ILE A 85 -21.70 -2.74 8.22
C ILE A 85 -22.09 -3.91 7.32
N HIS A 86 -21.71 -3.86 6.04
CA HIS A 86 -22.06 -4.87 5.05
C HIS A 86 -20.88 -5.20 4.13
N VAL A 87 -20.71 -6.49 3.83
CA VAL A 87 -19.64 -7.01 2.97
C VAL A 87 -19.53 -6.28 1.61
N TRP A 88 -20.64 -5.89 0.99
CA TRP A 88 -20.60 -5.21 -0.31
C TRP A 88 -19.85 -3.87 -0.27
N GLN A 89 -19.84 -3.19 0.88
CA GLN A 89 -19.07 -1.95 1.06
C GLN A 89 -17.56 -2.23 0.97
N VAL A 90 -17.14 -3.39 1.48
CA VAL A 90 -15.76 -3.87 1.37
C VAL A 90 -15.38 -4.12 -0.09
N TYR A 91 -16.30 -4.60 -0.92
CA TYR A 91 -16.05 -4.79 -2.35
C TYR A 91 -15.71 -3.46 -3.05
N ILE A 92 -16.46 -2.39 -2.73
CA ILE A 92 -16.19 -1.05 -3.26
C ILE A 92 -14.83 -0.55 -2.77
N LEU A 93 -14.58 -0.64 -1.46
CA LEU A 93 -13.29 -0.23 -0.88
C LEU A 93 -12.12 -1.00 -1.52
N GLN A 94 -12.30 -2.29 -1.81
CA GLN A 94 -11.25 -3.12 -2.40
C GLN A 94 -10.97 -2.83 -3.86
N VAL A 95 -11.99 -2.42 -4.63
CA VAL A 95 -11.77 -1.88 -5.99
C VAL A 95 -10.93 -0.60 -5.92
N LEU A 96 -11.24 0.30 -4.98
CA LEU A 96 -10.51 1.56 -4.80
C LEU A 96 -9.08 1.32 -4.28
N LEU A 97 -8.91 0.41 -3.32
CA LEU A 97 -7.61 0.01 -2.82
C LEU A 97 -6.77 -0.69 -3.89
N GLY A 98 -7.40 -1.49 -4.77
CA GLY A 98 -6.72 -2.12 -5.89
C GLY A 98 -6.17 -1.07 -6.86
N ALA A 99 -6.97 -0.06 -7.20
CA ALA A 99 -6.52 1.07 -8.00
C ALA A 99 -5.34 1.80 -7.35
N ALA A 100 -5.45 2.17 -6.06
CA ALA A 100 -4.37 2.84 -5.33
C ALA A 100 -3.10 1.97 -5.25
N GLY A 101 -3.25 0.70 -4.87
CA GLY A 101 -2.13 -0.25 -4.74
C GLY A 101 -1.41 -0.50 -6.07
N ALA A 102 -2.12 -0.48 -7.20
CA ALA A 102 -1.49 -0.54 -8.51
C ALA A 102 -0.66 0.72 -8.82
N MET A 103 -1.13 1.91 -8.43
CA MET A 103 -0.37 3.15 -8.55
C MET A 103 0.95 3.09 -7.78
N GLN A 104 0.92 2.53 -6.56
CA GLN A 104 2.12 2.33 -5.75
C GLN A 104 3.08 1.32 -6.38
N LYS A 105 2.63 0.08 -6.62
CA LYS A 105 3.51 -1.00 -7.09
C LYS A 105 4.17 -0.69 -8.43
N THR A 106 3.43 -0.09 -9.37
CA THR A 106 4.01 0.27 -10.68
C THR A 106 5.04 1.39 -10.54
N SER A 107 4.69 2.46 -9.81
CA SER A 107 5.54 3.65 -9.71
C SER A 107 6.77 3.41 -8.83
N GLU A 108 6.63 2.59 -7.78
CA GLU A 108 7.72 2.13 -6.91
C GLU A 108 8.78 1.38 -7.73
N LYS A 109 8.36 0.35 -8.47
CA LYS A 109 9.28 -0.46 -9.30
C LYS A 109 9.99 0.38 -10.35
N ALA A 110 9.24 1.25 -11.02
CA ALA A 110 9.80 2.18 -11.99
C ALA A 110 10.84 3.08 -11.29
N MET A 111 10.47 3.73 -10.20
CA MET A 111 11.35 4.66 -9.47
C MET A 111 12.62 3.98 -8.94
N LEU A 112 12.57 2.73 -8.48
CA LEU A 112 13.78 1.97 -8.15
C LEU A 112 14.70 1.77 -9.38
N GLY A 113 14.10 1.58 -10.56
CA GLY A 113 14.81 1.51 -11.83
C GLY A 113 15.59 2.79 -12.18
N ASP A 114 15.04 3.98 -11.92
CA ASP A 114 15.73 5.26 -12.21
C ASP A 114 16.89 5.56 -11.28
N PHE A 115 16.78 5.10 -10.03
CA PHE A 115 17.73 5.39 -8.96
C PHE A 115 18.84 4.34 -8.86
N THR A 116 18.87 3.36 -9.76
CA THR A 116 19.88 2.31 -9.81
C THR A 116 20.62 2.31 -11.15
N SER A 117 21.90 1.92 -11.13
CA SER A 117 22.70 1.67 -12.33
C SER A 117 22.77 0.17 -12.60
N GLN A 118 23.10 -0.23 -13.83
CA GLN A 118 23.27 -1.66 -14.15
C GLN A 118 24.28 -2.36 -13.22
N SER A 119 25.36 -1.67 -12.84
CA SER A 119 26.42 -2.21 -11.99
C SER A 119 26.03 -2.42 -10.52
N ASN A 120 25.06 -1.67 -9.99
CA ASN A 120 24.67 -1.75 -8.57
C ASN A 120 23.21 -2.15 -8.33
N ARG A 121 22.42 -2.40 -9.39
CA ARG A 121 20.97 -2.64 -9.32
C ARG A 121 20.60 -3.75 -8.35
N GLY A 122 21.28 -4.89 -8.42
CA GLY A 122 21.03 -6.03 -7.52
C GLY A 122 21.22 -5.67 -6.04
N ALA A 123 22.37 -5.07 -5.70
CA ALA A 123 22.68 -4.67 -4.33
C ALA A 123 21.72 -3.59 -3.80
N ALA A 124 21.40 -2.59 -4.62
CA ALA A 124 20.51 -1.50 -4.23
C ALA A 124 19.05 -1.97 -4.03
N ILE A 125 18.55 -2.85 -4.90
CA ILE A 125 17.23 -3.47 -4.76
C ILE A 125 17.19 -4.42 -3.55
N GLY A 126 18.26 -5.19 -3.32
CA GLY A 126 18.39 -6.04 -2.13
C GLY A 126 18.33 -5.22 -0.83
N TYR A 127 19.08 -4.11 -0.77
CA TYR A 127 19.06 -3.20 0.39
C TYR A 127 17.69 -2.52 0.58
N TYR A 128 17.02 -2.17 -0.52
CA TYR A 128 15.65 -1.67 -0.48
C TYR A 128 14.70 -2.71 0.15
N HIS A 129 14.72 -3.94 -0.36
CA HIS A 129 13.84 -5.00 0.13
C HIS A 129 14.14 -5.46 1.56
N PHE A 130 15.40 -5.38 2.00
CA PHE A 130 15.76 -5.60 3.40
C PHE A 130 14.93 -4.67 4.30
N TRP A 131 14.99 -3.36 4.05
CA TRP A 131 14.28 -2.38 4.88
C TRP A 131 12.77 -2.49 4.78
N THR A 132 12.21 -2.70 3.58
CA THR A 132 10.77 -2.86 3.46
C THR A 132 10.27 -4.13 4.15
N SER A 133 11.05 -5.21 4.13
CA SER A 133 10.69 -6.49 4.76
C SER A 133 10.79 -6.42 6.28
N VAL A 134 11.80 -5.74 6.83
CA VAL A 134 11.90 -5.48 8.28
C VAL A 134 10.67 -4.72 8.77
N PHE A 135 10.26 -3.68 8.06
CA PHE A 135 9.09 -2.89 8.40
C PHE A 135 7.78 -3.68 8.24
N ALA A 136 7.65 -4.49 7.18
CA ALA A 136 6.52 -5.40 7.01
C ALA A 136 6.42 -6.41 8.15
N GLY A 137 7.51 -7.10 8.49
CA GLY A 137 7.53 -8.10 9.56
C GLY A 137 7.18 -7.49 10.92
N ALA A 138 7.76 -6.34 11.24
CA ALA A 138 7.42 -5.59 12.45
C ALA A 138 5.93 -5.19 12.47
N ALA A 139 5.38 -4.72 11.34
CA ALA A 139 3.97 -4.38 11.22
C ALA A 139 3.04 -5.57 11.48
N VAL A 140 3.33 -6.74 10.92
CA VAL A 140 2.49 -7.94 11.16
C VAL A 140 2.57 -8.38 12.63
N MET A 141 3.76 -8.41 13.23
CA MET A 141 3.93 -8.77 14.64
C MET A 141 3.20 -7.80 15.57
N LEU A 142 3.35 -6.49 15.34
CA LEU A 142 2.66 -5.46 16.12
C LEU A 142 1.15 -5.48 15.87
N GLY A 143 0.71 -5.73 14.63
CA GLY A 143 -0.70 -5.85 14.29
C GLY A 143 -1.39 -6.97 15.06
N GLY A 144 -0.76 -8.15 15.15
CA GLY A 144 -1.27 -9.26 15.96
C GLY A 144 -1.43 -8.87 17.43
N LEU A 145 -0.40 -8.26 18.02
CA LEU A 145 -0.44 -7.78 19.40
C LEU A 145 -1.54 -6.72 19.63
N ILE A 146 -1.70 -5.77 18.70
CA ILE A 146 -2.73 -4.73 18.80
C ILE A 146 -4.13 -5.33 18.73
N ILE A 147 -4.36 -6.31 17.85
CA ILE A 147 -5.66 -6.97 17.72
C ILE A 147 -5.99 -7.77 18.99
N ASP A 148 -5.03 -8.48 19.57
CA ASP A 148 -5.25 -9.23 20.83
C ASP A 148 -5.60 -8.32 22.01
N LEU A 149 -5.02 -7.11 22.05
CA LEU A 149 -5.23 -6.14 23.14
C LEU A 149 -6.45 -5.24 22.93
N PHE A 150 -6.89 -5.07 21.69
CA PHE A 150 -7.94 -4.13 21.32
C PHE A 150 -8.94 -4.76 20.32
N THR A 151 -9.30 -4.03 19.26
CA THR A 151 -10.18 -4.50 18.19
C THR A 151 -9.45 -4.43 16.86
N ILE A 152 -9.93 -5.18 15.88
CA ILE A 152 -9.38 -5.14 14.53
C ILE A 152 -9.48 -3.74 13.91
N ASP A 153 -10.52 -2.98 14.24
CA ASP A 153 -10.74 -1.62 13.71
C ASP A 153 -9.57 -0.67 13.99
N ILE A 154 -8.88 -0.84 15.14
CA ILE A 154 -7.75 0.01 15.53
C ILE A 154 -6.62 -0.06 14.51
N ILE A 155 -6.36 -1.22 13.92
CA ILE A 155 -5.25 -1.35 12.95
C ILE A 155 -5.51 -0.51 11.71
N PHE A 156 -6.78 -0.32 11.30
CA PHE A 156 -7.13 0.52 10.16
C PHE A 156 -6.85 2.01 10.43
N TYR A 157 -7.17 2.50 11.63
CA TYR A 157 -6.85 3.87 12.03
C TYR A 157 -5.35 4.12 12.12
N ILE A 158 -4.60 3.19 12.74
CA ILE A 158 -3.14 3.28 12.84
C ILE A 158 -2.50 3.26 11.45
N SER A 159 -2.91 2.31 10.60
CA SER A 159 -2.45 2.22 9.21
C SER A 159 -2.78 3.48 8.40
N SER A 160 -3.99 4.03 8.57
CA SER A 160 -4.37 5.29 7.94
C SER A 160 -3.42 6.44 8.31
N PHE A 161 -3.11 6.58 9.60
CA PHE A 161 -2.18 7.61 10.07
C PHE A 161 -0.76 7.41 9.54
N ILE A 162 -0.25 6.17 9.53
CA ILE A 162 1.07 5.84 9.00
C ILE A 162 1.17 6.16 7.50
N LEU A 163 0.14 5.80 6.73
CA LEU A 163 0.08 6.08 5.29
C LEU A 163 -0.04 7.58 5.00
N PHE A 164 -0.75 8.33 5.86
CA PHE A 164 -0.78 9.79 5.79
C PHE A 164 0.63 10.38 5.98
N LEU A 165 1.34 9.93 7.01
CA LEU A 165 2.72 10.34 7.30
C LEU A 165 3.69 9.98 6.17
N SER A 166 3.56 8.78 5.60
CA SER A 166 4.39 8.34 4.46
C SER A 166 4.36 9.33 3.30
N GLY A 167 3.18 9.90 2.99
CA GLY A 167 3.04 10.90 1.93
C GLY A 167 3.96 12.12 2.09
N PHE A 168 4.18 12.59 3.32
CA PHE A 168 5.12 13.70 3.57
C PHE A 168 6.58 13.31 3.31
N PHE A 169 6.96 12.05 3.52
CA PHE A 169 8.28 11.55 3.15
C PHE A 169 8.42 11.37 1.64
N ILE A 170 7.35 10.95 0.96
CA ILE A 170 7.30 10.89 -0.52
C ILE A 170 7.52 12.28 -1.12
N LEU A 171 6.98 13.36 -0.52
CA LEU A 171 7.23 14.73 -0.97
C LEU A 171 8.73 15.10 -1.00
N LYS A 172 9.58 14.46 -0.20
CA LYS A 172 11.04 14.69 -0.17
C LYS A 172 11.81 13.95 -1.26
N ILE A 173 11.16 13.08 -2.03
CA ILE A 173 11.75 12.43 -3.19
C ILE A 173 11.96 13.48 -4.29
N LYS A 174 13.19 13.58 -4.79
CA LYS A 174 13.56 14.39 -5.95
C LYS A 174 13.48 13.52 -7.19
N GLU A 175 12.52 13.76 -8.07
CA GLU A 175 12.45 13.03 -9.34
C GLU A 175 13.54 13.51 -10.29
N ARG A 176 13.97 12.60 -11.17
CA ARG A 176 14.82 12.97 -12.30
C ARG A 176 13.90 13.66 -13.31
N ASN A 177 14.12 14.95 -13.58
CA ASN A 177 13.34 15.63 -14.61
C ASN A 177 13.56 14.91 -15.94
N TYR A 178 12.50 14.34 -16.50
CA TYR A 178 12.47 13.87 -17.89
C TYR A 178 12.17 15.08 -18.78
N GLY A 179 13.08 16.05 -18.79
CA GLY A 179 13.10 17.19 -19.70
C GLY A 179 14.15 16.95 -20.77
#